data_AF-A0A1A7RE30-F1
#
_entry.id   AF-A0A1A7RE30-F1
#
_cell.length_a   1.000
_cell.length_b   1.000
_cell.length_c   1.000
_cell.angle_alpha   90.00
_cell.angle_beta   90.00
_cell.angle_gamma   90.00
#
_symmetry.space_group_name_H-M   'P 1'
#
loop_
_entity.id
_entity.type
_entity.pdbx_description
1 polymer ?
#
loop_
_entity_poly.entity_id
_entity_poly.type
_entity_poly.pdbx_seq_one_letter_code
_entity_poly.pdbx_strand_id
1 'polypeptide(L)'
;MKHFSSVTSLDELKLQYKKLAFKNHPDRGGKTEVMQEINSEYEQLLNRIINEASKDQYQDSSENGRGFWSSRSEHSEVEKKVKQAIDAIINLDGLDIEIIGVWVWVSGDTKQHKEKLKEAGFVWNRVQCKWVFIGKKSNGRGRMTLDQMRELHGSQKVKKTRMTEERQLLTA
;
A
#
# COMPACT_ATOMS: atom_id res chain seq x y z
N MET A 1 -20.66 0.20 6.54
CA MET A 1 -19.25 0.22 6.95
C MET A 1 -19.05 1.40 7.88
N LYS A 2 -18.25 1.24 8.92
CA LYS A 2 -18.05 2.17 10.04
C LYS A 2 -16.81 3.06 9.83
N HIS A 3 -15.75 2.52 9.22
CA HIS A 3 -14.45 3.19 9.12
C HIS A 3 -14.18 3.76 7.73
N PHE A 4 -14.69 3.12 6.69
CA PHE A 4 -14.52 3.56 5.30
C PHE A 4 -15.75 4.32 4.82
N SER A 5 -15.54 5.53 4.30
CA SER A 5 -16.60 6.37 3.72
C SER A 5 -16.22 6.76 2.28
N SER A 6 -17.19 6.65 1.38
CA SER A 6 -17.10 7.10 -0.02
C SER A 6 -15.90 6.55 -0.80
N VAL A 7 -15.51 5.29 -0.56
CA VAL A 7 -14.42 4.64 -1.28
C VAL A 7 -14.94 4.10 -2.61
N THR A 8 -14.39 4.57 -3.72
CA THR A 8 -14.80 4.17 -5.07
C THR A 8 -13.68 3.52 -5.89
N SER A 9 -12.44 3.63 -5.42
CA SER A 9 -11.26 3.06 -6.08
C SER A 9 -10.32 2.32 -5.13
N LEU A 10 -9.50 1.43 -5.67
CA LEU A 10 -8.46 0.71 -4.91
C LEU A 10 -7.45 1.66 -4.27
N ASP A 11 -7.10 2.74 -4.96
CA ASP A 11 -6.16 3.72 -4.45
C ASP A 11 -6.78 4.42 -3.23
N GLU A 12 -8.01 4.93 -3.32
CA GLU A 12 -8.69 5.53 -2.17
C GLU A 12 -8.80 4.56 -0.98
N LEU A 13 -9.12 3.30 -1.27
CA LEU A 13 -9.21 2.25 -0.25
C LEU A 13 -7.88 2.09 0.49
N LYS A 14 -6.77 1.96 -0.24
CA LYS A 14 -5.42 1.83 0.30
C LYS A 14 -4.98 3.06 1.08
N LEU A 15 -5.35 4.27 0.64
CA LEU A 15 -5.07 5.51 1.36
C LEU A 15 -5.73 5.53 2.74
N GLN A 16 -7.03 5.28 2.76
CA GLN A 16 -7.82 5.31 3.99
C GLN A 16 -7.34 4.21 4.93
N TYR A 17 -7.12 3.00 4.40
CA TYR A 17 -6.58 1.88 5.17
C TYR A 17 -5.26 2.24 5.84
N LYS A 18 -4.29 2.76 5.08
CA LYS A 18 -2.98 3.14 5.64
C LYS A 18 -3.11 4.16 6.77
N LYS A 19 -3.98 5.17 6.63
CA LYS A 19 -4.23 6.20 7.66
C LYS A 19 -4.87 5.59 8.91
N LEU A 20 -5.89 4.75 8.72
CA LEU A 20 -6.62 4.08 9.80
C LEU A 20 -5.73 3.08 10.54
N ALA A 21 -4.98 2.27 9.79
CA ALA A 21 -4.03 1.28 10.32
C ALA A 21 -2.95 1.97 11.15
N PHE A 22 -2.37 3.07 10.66
CA PHE A 22 -1.38 3.84 11.42
C PHE A 22 -1.93 4.35 12.76
N LYS A 23 -3.15 4.89 12.75
CA LYS A 23 -3.78 5.46 13.96
C LYS A 23 -4.18 4.39 14.97
N ASN A 24 -4.64 3.24 14.50
CA ASN A 24 -5.26 2.22 15.35
C ASN A 24 -4.38 0.98 15.58
N HIS A 25 -3.11 0.99 15.12
CA HIS A 25 -2.21 -0.13 15.33
C HIS A 25 -1.99 -0.41 16.84
N PRO A 26 -2.09 -1.66 17.31
CA PRO A 26 -1.88 -2.00 18.72
C PRO A 26 -0.52 -1.55 19.28
N ASP A 27 0.57 -1.75 18.54
CA ASP A 27 1.92 -1.26 18.92
C ASP A 27 2.03 0.26 19.03
N ARG A 28 1.02 1.01 18.58
CA ARG A 28 0.93 2.47 18.68
C ARG A 28 -0.13 2.92 19.69
N GLY A 29 -0.60 2.02 20.55
CA GLY A 29 -1.62 2.31 21.57
C GLY A 29 -3.06 2.26 21.03
N GLY A 30 -3.27 1.74 19.82
CA GLY A 30 -4.60 1.49 19.28
C GLY A 30 -5.25 0.23 19.88
N LYS A 31 -6.57 0.10 19.69
CA LYS A 31 -7.33 -1.08 20.15
C LYS A 31 -7.32 -2.17 19.08
N THR A 32 -6.97 -3.39 19.49
CA THR A 32 -6.95 -4.57 18.60
C THR A 32 -8.30 -4.80 17.93
N GLU A 33 -9.41 -4.62 18.66
CA GLU A 33 -10.76 -4.81 18.12
C GLU A 33 -11.05 -3.81 16.99
N VAL A 34 -10.63 -2.55 17.15
CA VAL A 34 -10.81 -1.52 16.13
C VAL A 34 -9.96 -1.84 14.89
N MET A 35 -8.73 -2.31 15.06
CA MET A 35 -7.89 -2.72 13.95
C MET A 35 -8.47 -3.94 13.20
N GLN A 36 -9.07 -4.88 13.91
CA GLN A 36 -9.76 -6.03 13.33
C GLN A 36 -11.00 -5.61 12.52
N GLU A 37 -11.80 -4.66 13.04
CA GLU A 37 -12.92 -4.07 12.29
C GLU A 37 -12.44 -3.40 10.99
N ILE A 38 -11.37 -2.59 11.06
CA ILE A 38 -10.78 -1.92 9.89
C ILE A 38 -10.30 -2.96 8.87
N ASN A 39 -9.62 -4.01 9.30
CA ASN A 39 -9.15 -5.09 8.42
C ASN A 39 -10.31 -5.79 7.71
N SER A 40 -11.38 -6.12 8.44
CA SER A 40 -12.56 -6.80 7.89
C SER A 40 -13.27 -5.93 6.85
N GLU A 41 -13.49 -4.64 7.15
CA GLU A 41 -14.12 -3.73 6.20
C GLU A 41 -13.25 -3.49 4.95
N TYR A 42 -11.93 -3.41 5.13
CA TYR A 42 -10.99 -3.29 4.01
C TYR A 42 -11.10 -4.49 3.07
N GLU A 43 -11.09 -5.71 3.61
CA GLU A 43 -11.19 -6.93 2.80
C GLU A 43 -12.53 -7.02 2.05
N GLN A 44 -13.63 -6.61 2.68
CA GLN A 44 -14.94 -6.56 2.04
C GLN A 44 -14.95 -5.58 0.86
N LEU A 45 -14.43 -4.35 1.04
CA LEU A 45 -14.35 -3.36 -0.03
C LEU A 45 -13.40 -3.79 -1.14
N LEU A 46 -12.25 -4.36 -0.79
CA LEU A 46 -11.27 -4.84 -1.76
C LEU A 46 -11.91 -5.89 -2.68
N ASN A 47 -12.57 -6.89 -2.10
CA ASN A 47 -13.24 -7.94 -2.85
C ASN A 47 -14.38 -7.37 -3.71
N ARG A 48 -15.17 -6.43 -3.17
CA ARG A 48 -16.24 -5.75 -3.91
C ARG A 48 -15.70 -5.03 -5.14
N ILE A 49 -14.69 -4.16 -4.96
CA ILE A 49 -14.11 -3.36 -6.05
C ILE A 49 -13.52 -4.26 -7.14
N ILE A 50 -12.80 -5.33 -6.76
CA ILE A 50 -12.22 -6.29 -7.71
C ILE A 50 -13.31 -7.05 -8.48
N ASN A 51 -14.40 -7.43 -7.82
CA ASN A 51 -15.52 -8.14 -8.45
C ASN A 51 -16.33 -7.24 -9.39
N GLU A 52 -16.53 -5.97 -9.02
CA GLU A 52 -17.25 -4.97 -9.82
C GLU A 52 -16.39 -4.38 -10.97
N ALA A 53 -15.06 -4.56 -10.93
CA ALA A 53 -14.17 -4.09 -11.98
C ALA A 53 -14.51 -4.69 -13.36
N SER A 54 -14.39 -3.85 -14.41
CA SER A 54 -14.65 -4.23 -15.81
C SER A 54 -13.85 -5.46 -16.21
N LYS A 55 -14.47 -6.34 -17.01
CA LYS A 55 -13.80 -7.51 -17.58
C LYS A 55 -12.56 -7.13 -18.39
N ASP A 56 -12.53 -5.95 -19.00
CA ASP A 56 -11.37 -5.47 -19.79
C ASP A 56 -10.08 -5.30 -18.97
N GLN A 57 -10.19 -5.20 -17.63
CA GLN A 57 -9.02 -5.16 -16.74
C GLN A 57 -8.33 -6.52 -16.59
N TYR A 58 -9.03 -7.60 -16.96
CA TYR A 58 -8.61 -8.99 -16.77
C TYR A 58 -8.49 -9.69 -18.13
N GLN A 59 -7.40 -10.41 -18.35
CA GLN A 59 -7.27 -11.23 -19.55
C GLN A 59 -8.06 -12.52 -19.39
N ASP A 60 -9.01 -12.75 -20.29
CA ASP A 60 -9.26 -14.10 -20.81
C ASP A 60 -8.44 -14.22 -22.10
N SER A 61 -7.76 -15.33 -22.29
CA SER A 61 -6.75 -15.52 -23.33
C SER A 61 -7.33 -15.38 -24.75
N SER A 62 -7.40 -14.16 -25.30
CA SER A 62 -7.59 -13.93 -26.73
C SER A 62 -6.78 -12.73 -27.27
N GLU A 63 -5.90 -13.10 -28.19
CA GLU A 63 -5.19 -12.41 -29.30
C GLU A 63 -4.67 -10.96 -29.22
N ASN A 64 -5.23 -10.04 -28.42
CA ASN A 64 -4.81 -8.62 -28.40
C ASN A 64 -4.40 -8.12 -27.00
N GLY A 65 -3.92 -9.03 -26.14
CA GLY A 65 -3.80 -8.89 -24.69
C GLY A 65 -3.15 -7.59 -24.17
N ARG A 66 -3.97 -6.73 -23.54
CA ARG A 66 -3.52 -5.49 -22.87
C ARG A 66 -3.88 -5.40 -21.37
N GLY A 67 -4.56 -6.39 -20.79
CA GLY A 67 -4.89 -6.41 -19.36
C GLY A 67 -3.65 -6.62 -18.47
N PHE A 68 -3.57 -5.88 -17.36
CA PHE A 68 -2.49 -6.04 -16.36
C PHE A 68 -2.68 -7.30 -15.50
N TRP A 69 -3.94 -7.70 -15.28
CA TRP A 69 -4.32 -8.86 -14.48
C TRP A 69 -4.68 -10.06 -15.35
N SER A 70 -4.20 -11.24 -14.96
CA SER A 70 -4.60 -12.50 -15.60
C SER A 70 -5.92 -13.03 -15.05
N SER A 71 -6.30 -12.66 -13.83
CA SER A 71 -7.61 -12.99 -13.26
C SER A 71 -7.93 -12.09 -12.05
N ARG A 72 -9.20 -12.10 -11.61
CA ARG A 72 -9.60 -11.48 -10.34
C ARG A 72 -8.93 -12.14 -9.12
N SER A 73 -8.65 -13.45 -9.18
CA SER A 73 -7.96 -14.17 -8.10
C SER A 73 -6.54 -13.65 -7.94
N GLU A 74 -5.80 -13.53 -9.05
CA GLU A 74 -4.45 -12.96 -9.03
C GLU A 74 -4.46 -11.53 -8.47
N HIS A 75 -5.41 -10.71 -8.91
CA HIS A 75 -5.57 -9.34 -8.41
C HIS A 75 -5.78 -9.30 -6.90
N SER A 76 -6.70 -10.12 -6.38
CA SER A 76 -6.97 -10.21 -4.94
C SER A 76 -5.74 -10.70 -4.16
N GLU A 77 -5.03 -11.70 -4.66
CA GLU A 77 -3.82 -12.24 -4.02
C GLU A 77 -2.68 -11.21 -3.96
N VAL A 78 -2.48 -10.44 -5.04
CA VAL A 78 -1.48 -9.38 -5.06
C VAL A 78 -1.84 -8.25 -4.09
N GLU A 79 -3.11 -7.84 -4.04
CA GLU A 79 -3.55 -6.79 -3.11
C GLU A 79 -3.45 -7.23 -1.64
N LYS A 80 -3.69 -8.51 -1.33
CA LYS A 80 -3.44 -9.08 0.01
C LYS A 80 -1.96 -8.99 0.39
N LYS A 81 -1.06 -9.32 -0.54
CA LYS A 81 0.39 -9.21 -0.31
C LYS A 81 0.82 -7.75 -0.10
N VAL A 82 0.27 -6.82 -0.88
CA VAL A 82 0.51 -5.37 -0.72
C VAL A 82 0.05 -4.90 0.67
N LYS A 83 -1.15 -5.31 1.11
CA LYS A 83 -1.66 -5.01 2.47
C LYS A 83 -0.71 -5.54 3.54
N GLN A 84 -0.30 -6.81 3.46
CA GLN A 84 0.62 -7.43 4.42
C GLN A 84 1.96 -6.69 4.49
N ALA A 85 2.51 -6.27 3.34
CA ALA A 85 3.74 -5.47 3.30
C ALA A 85 3.56 -4.11 3.98
N ILE A 86 2.40 -3.46 3.84
CA ILE A 86 2.08 -2.21 4.54
C ILE A 86 2.01 -2.46 6.04
N ASP A 87 1.26 -3.47 6.48
CA ASP A 87 1.03 -3.78 7.90
C ASP A 87 2.35 -4.05 8.64
N ALA A 88 3.28 -4.75 8.00
CA ALA A 88 4.59 -5.07 8.57
C ALA A 88 5.45 -3.84 8.90
N ILE A 89 5.19 -2.70 8.26
CA ILE A 89 6.02 -1.49 8.39
C ILE A 89 5.25 -0.26 8.86
N ILE A 90 3.91 -0.34 8.97
CA ILE A 90 3.09 0.83 9.24
C ILE A 90 3.32 1.37 10.65
N ASN A 91 3.66 0.51 11.61
CA ASN A 91 3.99 0.89 12.98
C ASN A 91 5.38 1.52 13.14
N LEU A 92 6.28 1.36 12.15
CA LEU A 92 7.65 1.86 12.22
C LEU A 92 7.70 3.38 12.02
N ASP A 93 8.42 4.05 12.93
CA ASP A 93 8.58 5.50 12.95
C ASP A 93 9.61 5.99 11.94
N GLY A 94 9.42 7.21 11.43
CA GLY A 94 10.35 7.87 10.51
C GLY A 94 10.31 7.35 9.07
N LEU A 95 9.42 6.41 8.74
CA LEU A 95 9.25 5.89 7.38
C LEU A 95 8.25 6.70 6.56
N ASP A 96 8.67 7.15 5.39
CA ASP A 96 7.80 7.72 4.36
C ASP A 96 7.34 6.60 3.43
N ILE A 97 6.06 6.21 3.55
CA ILE A 97 5.47 5.14 2.75
C ILE A 97 4.67 5.76 1.60
N GLU A 98 4.90 5.32 0.38
CA GLU A 98 4.22 5.77 -0.84
C GLU A 98 3.68 4.55 -1.59
N ILE A 99 2.38 4.55 -1.91
CA ILE A 99 1.75 3.47 -2.66
C ILE A 99 1.47 3.98 -4.08
N ILE A 100 1.89 3.20 -5.08
CA ILE A 100 1.67 3.46 -6.50
C ILE A 100 1.18 2.14 -7.09
N GLY A 101 -0.11 2.02 -7.39
CA GLY A 101 -0.72 0.75 -7.81
C GLY A 101 -0.46 -0.38 -6.81
N VAL A 102 0.36 -1.36 -7.21
CA VAL A 102 0.75 -2.53 -6.40
C VAL A 102 2.22 -2.53 -5.99
N TRP A 103 2.84 -1.34 -6.03
CA TRP A 103 4.21 -1.10 -5.55
C TRP A 103 4.18 -0.21 -4.32
N VAL A 104 4.84 -0.66 -3.24
CA VAL A 104 4.99 0.12 -2.01
C VAL A 104 6.42 0.62 -1.91
N TRP A 105 6.60 1.93 -2.06
CA TRP A 105 7.87 2.61 -1.98
C TRP A 105 8.08 3.18 -0.58
N VAL A 106 9.29 3.01 -0.04
CA VAL A 106 9.62 3.46 1.32
C VAL A 106 10.91 4.27 1.31
N SER A 107 10.84 5.47 1.87
CA SER A 107 11.96 6.38 2.13
C SER A 107 11.92 6.90 3.58
N GLY A 108 12.68 7.95 3.90
CA GLY A 108 12.82 8.44 5.27
C GLY A 108 13.92 7.71 6.04
N ASP A 109 13.73 7.48 7.33
CA ASP A 109 14.71 6.87 8.23
C ASP A 109 14.76 5.34 8.13
N THR A 110 15.05 4.86 6.93
CA THR A 110 15.00 3.43 6.59
C THR A 110 16.18 2.62 7.11
N LYS A 111 17.29 3.27 7.52
CA LYS A 111 18.53 2.59 7.90
C LYS A 111 18.34 1.73 9.15
N GLN A 112 17.67 2.26 10.18
CA GLN A 112 17.37 1.53 11.40
C GLN A 112 16.36 0.38 11.20
N HIS A 113 15.50 0.50 10.19
CA HIS A 113 14.44 -0.47 9.90
C HIS A 113 14.81 -1.48 8.80
N LYS A 114 16.07 -1.48 8.35
CA LYS A 114 16.54 -2.27 7.19
C LYS A 114 16.19 -3.74 7.27
N GLU A 115 16.41 -4.38 8.41
CA GLU A 115 16.19 -5.84 8.54
C GLU A 115 14.69 -6.17 8.53
N LYS A 116 13.85 -5.37 9.19
CA LYS A 116 12.39 -5.49 9.10
C LYS A 116 11.87 -5.29 7.67
N LEU A 117 12.42 -4.32 6.94
CA LEU A 117 12.07 -4.07 5.55
C LEU A 117 12.39 -5.29 4.67
N LYS A 118 13.57 -5.90 4.83
CA LYS A 118 13.92 -7.13 4.09
C LYS A 118 13.02 -8.31 4.46
N GLU A 119 12.74 -8.51 5.74
CA GLU A 119 11.86 -9.57 6.23
C GLU A 119 10.45 -9.44 5.64
N ALA A 120 9.95 -8.20 5.53
CA ALA A 120 8.70 -7.86 4.86
C ALA A 120 8.76 -7.93 3.32
N GLY A 121 9.87 -8.38 2.73
CA GLY A 121 10.02 -8.59 1.29
C GLY A 121 10.36 -7.32 0.49
N PHE A 122 10.73 -6.23 1.14
CA PHE A 122 11.20 -5.03 0.44
C PHE A 122 12.63 -5.21 -0.06
N VAL A 123 12.91 -4.64 -1.24
CA VAL A 123 14.24 -4.62 -1.86
C VAL A 123 14.73 -3.20 -2.06
N TRP A 124 16.03 -2.97 -1.90
CA TRP A 124 16.62 -1.65 -2.14
C TRP A 124 16.75 -1.36 -3.63
N ASN A 125 16.07 -0.32 -4.10
CA ASN A 125 16.23 0.21 -5.45
C ASN A 125 17.34 1.26 -5.47
N ARG A 126 18.44 0.95 -6.16
CA ARG A 126 19.63 1.80 -6.24
C ARG A 126 19.42 3.08 -7.06
N VAL A 127 18.51 3.05 -8.04
CA VAL A 127 18.26 4.19 -8.94
C VAL A 127 17.45 5.27 -8.22
N GLN A 128 16.41 4.84 -7.50
CA GLN A 128 15.52 5.75 -6.77
C GLN A 128 16.02 6.03 -5.34
N CYS A 129 17.02 5.27 -4.86
CA CYS A 129 17.49 5.30 -3.48
C CYS A 129 16.33 5.13 -2.47
N LYS A 130 15.46 4.15 -2.74
CA LYS A 130 14.30 3.80 -1.91
C LYS A 130 14.16 2.29 -1.79
N TRP A 131 13.51 1.85 -0.73
CA TRP A 131 13.01 0.46 -0.65
C TRP A 131 11.73 0.33 -1.45
N VAL A 132 11.51 -0.84 -2.05
CA VAL A 132 10.28 -1.16 -2.78
C VAL A 132 9.82 -2.57 -2.49
N PHE A 133 8.53 -2.73 -2.21
CA PHE A 133 7.83 -4.00 -2.28
C PHE A 133 7.12 -4.09 -3.64
N ILE A 134 7.32 -5.21 -4.34
CA ILE A 134 6.79 -5.42 -5.69
C ILE A 134 5.66 -6.46 -5.61
N GLY A 135 4.40 -5.99 -5.57
CA GLY A 135 3.24 -6.88 -5.55
C GLY A 135 3.10 -7.70 -6.84
N LYS A 136 3.25 -7.03 -7.99
CA LYS A 136 3.34 -7.66 -9.32
C LYS A 136 4.40 -6.96 -10.15
N LYS A 137 5.13 -7.73 -10.97
CA LYS A 137 6.11 -7.15 -11.91
C LYS A 137 5.38 -6.37 -13.00
N SER A 138 5.93 -5.22 -13.39
CA SER A 138 5.45 -4.51 -14.58
C SER A 138 5.81 -5.31 -15.84
N ASN A 139 4.94 -5.26 -16.85
CA ASN A 139 5.20 -5.83 -18.17
C ASN A 139 6.17 -4.97 -19.02
N GLY A 140 6.56 -3.80 -18.52
CA GLY A 140 7.46 -2.86 -19.23
C GLY A 140 8.95 -3.23 -19.12
N ARG A 141 9.76 -2.65 -20.02
CA ARG A 141 11.23 -2.86 -20.10
C ARG A 141 12.04 -2.17 -18.99
N GLY A 142 11.41 -1.80 -17.86
CA GLY A 142 12.10 -1.26 -16.69
C GLY A 142 12.68 0.15 -16.81
N ARG A 143 12.25 0.96 -17.80
CA ARG A 143 12.70 2.35 -17.99
C ARG A 143 11.83 3.41 -17.34
N MET A 144 10.75 3.00 -16.68
CA MET A 144 9.76 3.93 -16.13
C MET A 144 10.28 4.60 -14.86
N THR A 145 10.28 5.94 -14.84
CA THR A 145 10.61 6.73 -13.65
C THR A 145 9.48 6.69 -12.62
N LEU A 146 9.75 7.06 -11.36
CA LEU A 146 8.70 7.18 -10.36
C LEU A 146 7.60 8.14 -10.81
N ASP A 147 7.94 9.31 -11.33
CA ASP A 147 6.95 10.31 -11.76
C ASP A 147 6.02 9.78 -12.85
N GLN A 148 6.57 9.04 -13.82
CA GLN A 148 5.76 8.36 -14.83
C GLN A 148 4.84 7.28 -14.22
N MET A 149 5.29 6.55 -13.20
CA MET A 149 4.41 5.61 -12.49
C MET A 149 3.31 6.35 -11.71
N ARG A 150 3.62 7.50 -11.11
CA ARG A 150 2.64 8.34 -10.40
C ARG A 150 1.58 8.89 -11.34
N GLU A 151 1.97 9.24 -12.57
CA GLU A 151 1.05 9.74 -13.59
C GLU A 151 0.12 8.63 -14.11
N LEU A 152 0.63 7.40 -14.26
CA LEU A 152 -0.13 6.26 -14.78
C LEU A 152 -1.06 5.61 -13.74
N HIS A 153 -0.65 5.56 -12.48
CA HIS A 153 -1.34 4.81 -11.43
C HIS A 153 -1.80 5.69 -10.26
N GLY A 154 -1.63 7.00 -10.36
CA GLY A 154 -1.74 7.89 -9.20
C GLY A 154 -0.58 7.69 -8.21
N SER A 155 -0.51 8.54 -7.19
CA SER A 155 0.42 8.33 -6.09
C SER A 155 -0.15 8.83 -4.80
N GLN A 156 0.11 8.06 -3.73
CA GLN A 156 -0.40 8.40 -2.42
C GLN A 156 0.72 8.40 -1.40
N LYS A 157 1.03 9.60 -0.91
CA LYS A 157 2.06 9.85 0.09
C LYS A 157 1.41 10.21 1.40
N VAL A 158 1.97 9.68 2.49
CA VAL A 158 1.74 10.23 3.83
C VAL A 158 3.12 10.35 4.45
N LYS A 159 3.52 11.59 4.75
CA LYS A 159 4.74 11.89 5.50
C LYS A 159 4.51 11.51 6.96
N LYS A 160 5.46 10.79 7.57
CA LYS A 160 5.40 10.49 9.01
C LYS A 160 6.31 11.45 9.78
N THR A 161 5.74 12.15 10.74
CA THR A 161 6.47 12.99 11.71
C THR A 161 7.00 12.12 12.84
N ARG A 162 8.11 12.51 13.48
CA ARG A 162 8.66 11.72 14.60
C ARG A 162 7.76 11.84 15.83
N MET A 163 7.52 10.73 16.53
CA MET A 163 6.75 10.70 17.80
C MET A 163 7.28 11.70 18.86
N THR A 164 8.58 11.99 18.84
CA THR A 164 9.21 12.97 19.74
C THR A 164 8.72 14.40 19.50
N GLU A 165 8.40 14.76 18.25
CA GLU A 165 7.94 16.10 17.87
C GLU A 165 6.45 16.29 18.20
N GLU A 166 5.61 15.25 18.02
CA GLU A 166 4.18 15.30 18.39
C GLU A 166 3.96 15.44 19.91
N ARG A 167 4.81 14.81 20.74
CA ARG A 167 4.74 15.01 22.20
C ARG A 167 5.10 16.43 22.62
N GLN A 168 6.06 17.07 21.96
CA GLN A 168 6.47 18.45 22.26
C GLN A 168 5.40 19.48 21.84
N LEU A 169 4.66 19.23 20.76
CA LEU A 169 3.56 20.08 20.32
C LEU A 169 2.30 19.98 21.20
N LEU A 170 2.10 18.85 21.89
CA LEU A 170 0.98 18.66 22.82
C LEU A 170 1.29 19.12 24.25
N THR A 171 2.54 19.49 24.54
CA THR A 171 2.98 20.01 25.85
C THR A 171 3.36 21.50 25.82
N ALA A 172 3.20 22.16 24.67
CA ALA A 172 3.34 23.61 24.48
C ALA A 172 1.96 24.27 24.34
#